data_AF-A0A0W0SSA3-F1
#
_entry.id   AF-A0A0W0SSA3-F1
#
_cell.length_a   1.000
_cell.length_b   1.000
_cell.length_c   1.000
_cell.angle_alpha   90.00
_cell.angle_beta   90.00
_cell.angle_gamma   90.00
#
_symmetry.space_group_name_H-M   'P 1'
#
loop_
_entity.id
_entity.type
_entity.pdbx_description
1 polymer ?
#
loop_
_entity_poly.entity_id
_entity_poly.type
_entity_poly.pdbx_seq_one_letter_code
_entity_poly.pdbx_strand_id
1 'polypeptide(L)'
;MTKIQISLKLPNEDKKEYAKPIEGGEGLNHLAWCLQKASQGLEEKKPFWVIQEIFIKSMEKCSETHKHYELMPGKYKELLNRLVDIQQGKINFTSMLLKGLAADGNILIEVQQSNN
;
A
#
# COMPACT_ATOMS: atom_id res chain seq x y z
N MET A 1 -13.39 0.62 12.20
CA MET A 1 -13.04 0.54 10.77
C MET A 1 -11.53 0.39 10.73
N THR A 2 -10.98 -0.65 10.11
CA THR A 2 -9.55 -0.93 10.19
C THR A 2 -8.78 0.13 9.41
N LYS A 3 -8.18 1.09 10.11
CA LYS A 3 -7.46 2.17 9.44
C LYS A 3 -6.05 1.69 9.11
N ILE A 4 -5.83 1.46 7.81
CA ILE A 4 -4.51 1.14 7.27
C ILE A 4 -3.69 2.42 7.24
N GLN A 5 -2.54 2.40 7.91
CA GLN A 5 -1.57 3.49 7.85
C GLN A 5 -0.38 3.05 7.02
N ILE A 6 0.04 3.93 6.12
CA ILE A 6 1.19 3.72 5.24
C ILE A 6 2.20 4.82 5.45
N SER A 7 3.45 4.42 5.64
CA SER A 7 4.59 5.33 5.68
C SER A 7 5.68 4.88 4.72
N LEU A 8 6.40 5.88 4.23
CA LEU A 8 7.71 5.72 3.64
C LEU A 8 8.77 6.02 4.69
N LYS A 9 9.74 5.13 4.79
CA LYS A 9 10.99 5.37 5.52
C LYS A 9 12.16 5.14 4.57
N LEU A 10 13.02 6.14 4.44
CA LEU A 10 14.30 5.97 3.76
C LEU A 10 15.27 5.18 4.66
N PRO A 11 16.10 4.26 4.13
CA PRO A 11 16.92 3.34 4.92
C PRO A 11 17.85 4.02 5.95
N ASN A 12 18.22 5.28 5.69
CA ASN A 12 19.16 6.07 6.50
C ASN A 12 18.54 7.31 7.14
N GLU A 13 17.20 7.44 7.15
CA GLU A 13 16.52 8.55 7.81
C GLU A 13 15.61 8.06 8.93
N ASP A 14 15.60 8.80 10.05
CA ASP A 14 14.62 8.61 11.12
C ASP A 14 13.26 9.24 10.80
N LYS A 15 13.19 10.06 9.75
CA LYS A 15 11.94 10.68 9.30
C LYS A 15 11.08 9.64 8.59
N LYS A 16 9.85 9.50 9.09
CA LYS A 16 8.76 8.78 8.42
C LYS A 16 7.87 9.78 7.73
N GLU A 17 7.66 9.60 6.43
CA GLU A 17 6.64 10.33 5.70
C GLU A 17 5.36 9.50 5.68
N TYR A 18 4.32 9.99 6.34
CA TYR A 18 3.03 9.32 6.39
C TYR A 18 2.15 9.75 5.23
N ALA A 19 1.60 8.75 4.54
CA ALA A 19 0.67 8.95 3.45
C ALA A 19 -0.71 9.42 3.96
N LYS A 20 -1.33 10.32 3.21
CA LYS A 20 -2.76 10.63 3.30
C LYS A 20 -3.48 9.91 2.17
N PRO A 21 -4.50 9.08 2.44
CA PRO A 21 -5.21 8.34 1.40
C PRO A 21 -6.07 9.30 0.57
N ILE A 22 -5.54 9.75 -0.57
CA ILE A 22 -6.18 10.72 -1.46
C ILE A 22 -6.42 10.08 -2.82
N GLU A 23 -7.68 10.07 -3.27
CA GLU A 23 -8.04 9.62 -4.62
C GLU A 23 -7.43 10.58 -5.64
N GLY A 24 -6.65 10.04 -6.60
CA GLY A 24 -5.96 10.87 -7.59
C GLY A 24 -4.79 11.67 -7.02
N GLY A 25 -4.35 11.36 -5.78
CA GLY A 25 -3.08 11.86 -5.28
C GLY A 25 -1.89 11.30 -6.07
N GLU A 26 -0.68 11.70 -5.67
CA GLU A 26 0.55 11.18 -6.25
C GLU A 26 1.30 10.31 -5.24
N GLY A 27 2.10 9.36 -5.75
CA GLY A 27 2.98 8.54 -4.94
C GLY A 27 2.28 7.81 -3.80
N LEU A 28 2.81 7.95 -2.59
CA LEU A 28 2.31 7.27 -1.38
C LEU A 28 0.85 7.58 -1.08
N ASN A 29 0.37 8.79 -1.39
CA ASN A 29 -1.00 9.19 -1.07
C ASN A 29 -2.02 8.38 -1.89
N HIS A 30 -1.71 8.15 -3.17
CA HIS A 30 -2.56 7.32 -4.04
C HIS A 30 -2.46 5.84 -3.70
N LEU A 31 -1.25 5.34 -3.41
CA LEU A 31 -1.07 3.97 -2.95
C LEU A 31 -1.83 3.71 -1.65
N ALA A 32 -1.81 4.67 -0.72
CA ALA A 32 -2.56 4.58 0.52
C ALA A 32 -4.06 4.55 0.30
N TRP A 33 -4.57 5.35 -0.63
CA TRP A 33 -5.96 5.27 -1.04
C TRP A 33 -6.32 3.91 -1.67
N CYS A 34 -5.48 3.38 -2.56
CA CYS A 34 -5.68 2.07 -3.19
C CYS A 34 -5.73 0.93 -2.15
N LEU A 35 -4.80 0.95 -1.19
CA LEU A 35 -4.76 -0.04 -0.11
C LEU A 35 -5.95 0.12 0.84
N GLN A 36 -6.42 1.35 1.10
CA GLN A 36 -7.64 1.56 1.88
C GLN A 36 -8.89 1.01 1.17
N LYS A 37 -9.00 1.20 -0.16
CA LYS A 37 -10.09 0.59 -0.96
C LYS A 37 -10.02 -0.93 -0.94
N ALA A 38 -8.83 -1.51 -1.05
CA ALA A 38 -8.65 -2.95 -0.94
C ALA A 38 -9.02 -3.48 0.45
N SER A 39 -8.61 -2.77 1.50
CA SER A 39 -8.95 -3.06 2.89
C SER A 39 -10.46 -3.05 3.11
N GLN A 40 -11.15 -2.03 2.60
CA GLN A 40 -12.61 -1.96 2.64
C GLN A 40 -13.26 -3.13 1.89
N GLY A 41 -12.74 -3.50 0.72
CA GLY A 41 -13.25 -4.65 -0.03
C GLY A 41 -13.12 -5.98 0.72
N LEU A 42 -12.04 -6.16 1.47
CA LEU A 42 -11.85 -7.32 2.35
C LEU A 42 -12.84 -7.29 3.53
N GLU A 43 -13.09 -6.15 4.15
CA GLU A 43 -14.09 -5.98 5.21
C GLU A 43 -15.51 -6.30 4.72
N GLU A 44 -15.81 -5.92 3.47
CA GLU A 44 -17.05 -6.26 2.75
C GLU A 44 -17.12 -7.74 2.30
N LYS A 45 -16.14 -8.57 2.67
CA LYS A 45 -16.01 -9.99 2.31
C LYS A 45 -16.04 -10.25 0.80
N LYS A 46 -15.53 -9.31 0.00
CA LYS A 46 -15.38 -9.53 -1.44
C LYS A 46 -14.35 -10.65 -1.70
N PRO A 47 -14.53 -11.44 -2.77
CA PRO A 47 -13.52 -12.41 -3.17
C PRO A 47 -12.16 -11.73 -3.43
N PHE A 48 -11.07 -12.40 -3.06
CA PHE A 48 -9.72 -11.84 -3.19
C PHE A 48 -9.38 -11.42 -4.62
N TRP A 49 -9.84 -12.18 -5.63
CA TRP A 49 -9.62 -11.84 -7.04
C TRP A 49 -10.31 -10.53 -7.44
N VAL A 50 -11.49 -10.22 -6.89
CA VAL A 50 -12.19 -8.94 -7.10
C VAL A 50 -11.38 -7.78 -6.51
N ILE A 51 -10.81 -8.00 -5.33
CA ILE A 51 -10.00 -7.00 -4.63
C ILE A 51 -8.72 -6.72 -5.39
N GLN A 52 -8.10 -7.75 -5.96
CA GLN A 52 -6.96 -7.60 -6.87
C GLN A 52 -7.31 -6.77 -8.10
N GLU A 53 -8.43 -7.05 -8.76
CA GLU A 53 -8.85 -6.28 -9.94
C GLU A 53 -9.12 -4.80 -9.59
N ILE A 54 -9.79 -4.53 -8.47
CA ILE A 54 -10.06 -3.16 -8.00
C ILE A 54 -8.74 -2.45 -7.73
N PHE A 55 -7.80 -3.12 -7.06
CA PHE A 55 -6.50 -2.55 -6.74
C PHE A 55 -5.70 -2.22 -8.01
N ILE A 56 -5.61 -3.16 -8.96
CA ILE A 56 -4.90 -2.97 -10.24
C ILE A 56 -5.51 -1.79 -11.00
N LYS A 57 -6.83 -1.78 -11.21
CA LYS A 57 -7.53 -0.68 -11.89
C LYS A 57 -7.32 0.66 -11.18
N SER A 58 -7.29 0.66 -9.85
CA SER A 58 -7.03 1.87 -9.06
C SER A 58 -5.61 2.39 -9.23
N MET A 59 -4.61 1.50 -9.24
CA MET A 59 -3.22 1.86 -9.49
C MET A 59 -3.01 2.38 -10.92
N GLU A 60 -3.68 1.80 -11.92
CA GLU A 60 -3.61 2.22 -13.31
C GLU A 60 -4.16 3.63 -13.57
N LYS A 61 -5.09 4.12 -12.74
CA LYS A 61 -5.62 5.49 -12.84
C LYS A 61 -4.57 6.56 -12.58
N CYS A 62 -3.50 6.26 -11.84
CA CYS A 62 -2.40 7.19 -11.59
C CYS A 62 -1.08 6.55 -12.02
N SER A 63 -0.78 6.66 -13.32
CA SER A 63 0.37 5.97 -13.95
C SER A 63 1.73 6.32 -13.32
N GLU A 64 1.83 7.45 -12.63
CA GLU A 64 3.09 7.87 -12.02
C GLU A 64 3.40 7.10 -10.73
N THR A 65 2.38 6.60 -10.02
CA THR A 65 2.56 5.90 -8.74
C THR A 65 3.14 4.50 -8.93
N HIS A 66 2.72 3.75 -9.96
CA HIS A 66 3.29 2.41 -10.20
C HIS A 66 4.73 2.50 -10.74
N LYS A 67 5.04 3.54 -11.52
CA LYS A 67 6.40 3.81 -12.04
C LYS A 67 7.33 4.27 -10.93
N HIS A 68 6.88 5.17 -10.04
CA HIS A 68 7.69 5.71 -8.94
C HIS A 68 8.24 4.64 -8.00
N TYR A 69 7.50 3.54 -7.81
CA TYR A 69 7.83 2.52 -6.81
C TYR A 69 8.11 1.14 -7.41
N GLU A 70 8.32 1.06 -8.73
CA GLU A 70 8.49 -0.19 -9.49
C GLU A 70 7.49 -1.28 -9.07
N LEU A 71 6.24 -0.87 -8.80
CA LEU A 71 5.21 -1.78 -8.35
C LEU A 71 4.71 -2.60 -9.55
N MET A 72 5.39 -3.70 -9.83
CA MET A 72 4.97 -4.66 -10.83
C MET A 72 3.79 -5.51 -10.33
N PRO A 73 3.02 -6.17 -11.22
CA PRO A 73 1.86 -6.98 -10.83
C PRO A 73 2.11 -7.99 -9.70
N GLY A 74 3.31 -8.59 -9.65
CA GLY A 74 3.71 -9.48 -8.55
C GLY A 74 3.77 -8.80 -7.18
N LYS A 75 4.18 -7.53 -7.12
CA LYS A 75 4.26 -6.73 -5.89
C LYS A 75 2.88 -6.30 -5.39
N TYR A 76 1.92 -6.09 -6.29
CA TYR A 76 0.53 -5.85 -5.91
C TYR A 76 -0.04 -7.04 -5.13
N LYS A 77 0.16 -8.27 -5.64
CA LYS A 77 -0.31 -9.48 -4.97
C LYS A 77 0.36 -9.66 -3.60
N GLU A 78 1.66 -9.38 -3.51
CA GLU A 78 2.39 -9.42 -2.24
C GLU A 78 1.84 -8.43 -1.21
N LEU A 79 1.60 -7.17 -1.62
CA LEU A 79 1.01 -6.14 -0.77
C LEU A 79 -0.39 -6.53 -0.29
N LEU A 80 -1.25 -7.02 -1.19
CA LEU A 80 -2.61 -7.43 -0.86
C LEU A 80 -2.65 -8.65 0.07
N ASN A 81 -1.75 -9.63 -0.11
CA ASN A 81 -1.64 -10.76 0.81
C ASN A 81 -1.24 -10.30 2.21
N ARG A 82 -0.26 -9.39 2.32
CA ARG A 82 0.14 -8.84 3.62
C ARG A 82 -0.99 -8.03 4.27
N LEU A 83 -1.77 -7.32 3.48
CA LEU A 83 -2.98 -6.63 3.96
C LEU A 83 -4.02 -7.61 4.52
N VAL A 84 -4.22 -8.76 3.85
CA VAL A 84 -5.07 -9.85 4.36
C VAL A 84 -4.54 -10.40 5.68
N ASP A 85 -3.23 -10.67 5.77
CA ASP A 85 -2.62 -11.19 6.99
C ASP A 85 -2.74 -10.20 8.16
N ILE A 86 -2.66 -8.89 7.87
CA ILE A 86 -2.91 -7.83 8.87
C ILE A 86 -4.37 -7.86 9.34
N GLN A 87 -5.34 -7.84 8.42
CA GLN A 87 -6.75 -7.85 8.80
C GLN A 87 -7.19 -9.12 9.53
N GLN A 88 -6.58 -10.26 9.22
CA GLN A 88 -6.82 -11.53 9.91
C GLN A 88 -6.13 -11.60 11.28
N GLY A 89 -5.38 -10.57 11.67
CA GLY A 89 -4.64 -10.52 12.93
C GLY A 89 -3.47 -11.51 13.00
N LYS A 90 -3.02 -12.05 11.86
CA LYS A 90 -1.83 -12.93 11.82
C LYS A 90 -0.56 -12.13 12.09
N ILE A 91 -0.53 -10.88 11.65
CA ILE A 91 0.55 -9.92 11.88
C ILE A 91 -0.06 -8.54 12.19
N ASN A 92 0.60 -7.74 13.03
CA ASN A 92 0.13 -6.38 13.35
C ASN A 92 0.74 -5.30 12.44
N PHE A 93 1.84 -5.66 11.79
CA PHE A 93 2.69 -4.78 11.00
C PHE A 93 3.39 -5.59 9.92
N THR A 94 3.62 -4.97 8.77
CA THR A 94 4.52 -5.48 7.75
C THR A 94 5.32 -4.35 7.14
N SER A 95 6.53 -4.64 6.70
CA SER A 95 7.35 -3.70 5.95
C SER A 95 7.83 -4.35 4.65
N MET A 96 7.67 -3.67 3.53
CA MET A 96 8.13 -4.13 2.23
C MET A 96 9.15 -3.14 1.68
N LEU A 97 10.33 -3.65 1.33
CA LEU A 97 11.31 -2.87 0.59
C LEU A 97 10.91 -2.85 -0.89
N LEU A 98 10.72 -1.67 -1.43
CA LEU A 98 10.49 -1.40 -2.84
C LEU A 98 11.67 -0.63 -3.40
N LYS A 99 11.93 -0.75 -4.69
CA LYS A 99 12.84 0.17 -5.38
C LYS A 99 12.06 1.45 -5.63
N GLY A 100 12.49 2.55 -5.00
CA GLY A 100 12.03 3.88 -5.37
C GLY A 100 12.65 4.33 -6.68
N LEU A 101 12.39 5.59 -7.06
CA LEU A 101 13.13 6.21 -8.15
C LEU A 101 14.63 6.19 -7.87
N ALA A 102 15.44 6.25 -8.93
CA ALA A 102 16.90 6.26 -8.83
C ALA A 102 17.46 7.36 -7.89
N ALA A 103 16.73 8.44 -7.67
CA ALA A 103 17.08 9.53 -6.76
C ALA A 103 16.77 9.24 -5.28
N ASP A 104 15.78 8.39 -5.00
CA ASP A 104 15.25 8.17 -3.64
C ASP A 104 15.77 6.86 -3.01
N GLY A 105 16.33 5.95 -3.82
CA GLY A 105 16.88 4.68 -3.34
C GLY A 105 15.79 3.67 -2.95
N ASN A 106 16.15 2.68 -2.13
CA ASN A 106 15.18 1.71 -1.65
C ASN A 106 14.18 2.38 -0.69
N ILE A 107 12.91 2.10 -0.85
CA ILE A 107 11.82 2.65 -0.05
C ILE A 107 11.24 1.55 0.82
N LEU A 108 11.15 1.79 2.13
CA LEU A 108 10.42 0.90 3.03
C LEU A 108 8.96 1.37 3.11
N ILE A 109 8.04 0.56 2.58
CA ILE A 109 6.60 0.75 2.79
C ILE A 109 6.19 -0.05 4.01
N GLU A 110 5.76 0.66 5.04
CA GLU A 110 5.18 0.08 6.23
C GLU A 110 3.66 0.05 6.10
N VAL A 111 3.03 -1.10 6.37
CA VAL A 111 1.58 -1.23 6.47
C VAL A 111 1.27 -1.72 7.87
N GLN A 112 0.46 -0.96 8.60
CA GLN A 112 0.08 -1.29 9.96
C GLN A 112 -1.41 -1.10 10.17
N GLN A 113 -1.96 -1.91 11.07
CA GLN A 113 -3.27 -1.67 11.64
C GLN A 113 -3.16 -0.52 12.63
N SER A 114 -3.89 0.57 12.40
CA SER A 114 -3.98 1.67 13.35
C SER A 114 -5.01 1.32 14.43
N ASN A 115 -4.63 1.49 15.70
CA ASN A 115 -5.48 1.25 16.86
C ASN A 115 -6.44 2.42 17.18
N ASN A 116 -6.65 3.35 16.25
CA ASN A 116 -7.61 4.45 16.43
C ASN A 116 -9.00 4.09 15.90
#